data_AF-A0A2P2M6H8-F1
#
_entry.id   AF-A0A2P2M6H8-F1
#
_cell.length_a   1.000
_cell.length_b   1.000
_cell.length_c   1.000
_cell.angle_alpha   90.00
_cell.angle_beta   90.00
_cell.angle_gamma   90.00
#
_symmetry.space_group_name_H-M   'P 1'
#
loop_
_entity.id
_entity.type
_entity.pdbx_description
1 polymer ?
#
loop_
_entity_poly.entity_id
_entity_poly.type
_entity_poly.pdbx_seq_one_letter_code
_entity_poly.pdbx_strand_id
1 'polypeptide(L)'
;MDGGIEPKMSVPRDEELSEDLGFGNFGCSHYRRKCKIRAPCCDEVFDCRHCHNELKNSLEVNPNDRHDVPRHELKRNTVEHFFS
;
A
#
# COMPACT_ATOMS: atom_id res chain seq x y z
N MET A 1 -36.56 -28.32 -21.89
CA MET A 1 -35.23 -28.31 -21.26
C MET A 1 -35.13 -27.00 -20.52
N ASP A 2 -35.32 -27.02 -19.21
CA ASP A 2 -35.17 -25.83 -18.38
C ASP A 2 -33.67 -25.67 -18.11
N GLY A 3 -33.08 -24.62 -18.65
CA GLY A 3 -31.65 -24.37 -18.62
C GLY A 3 -31.42 -22.90 -18.34
N GLY A 4 -31.21 -22.58 -17.06
CA GLY A 4 -30.83 -21.26 -16.61
C GLY A 4 -29.39 -20.88 -16.99
N ILE A 5 -29.09 -19.59 -16.86
CA ILE A 5 -27.97 -19.05 -16.07
C ILE A 5 -28.08 -17.52 -16.12
N GLU A 6 -28.46 -16.92 -15.00
CA GLU A 6 -28.35 -15.48 -14.77
C GLU A 6 -26.92 -15.19 -14.27
N PRO A 7 -26.20 -14.25 -14.89
CA PRO A 7 -25.28 -13.44 -14.11
C PRO A 7 -25.48 -11.96 -14.51
N LYS A 8 -25.38 -10.98 -13.63
CA LYS A 8 -24.34 -10.77 -12.63
C LYS A 8 -24.77 -9.58 -11.76
N MET A 9 -24.79 -9.84 -10.45
CA MET A 9 -24.54 -8.91 -9.37
C MET A 9 -23.76 -7.64 -9.78
N SER A 10 -24.45 -6.51 -9.82
CA SER A 10 -23.83 -5.19 -9.76
C SER A 10 -23.56 -4.88 -8.28
N VAL A 11 -22.34 -5.20 -7.81
CA VAL A 11 -21.89 -4.75 -6.50
C VAL A 11 -21.49 -3.28 -6.64
N PRO A 12 -22.11 -2.34 -5.90
CA PRO A 12 -21.65 -0.96 -5.87
C PRO A 12 -20.26 -0.93 -5.25
N ARG A 13 -19.33 -0.29 -5.95
CA ARG A 13 -17.93 -0.13 -5.53
C ARG A 13 -17.87 0.94 -4.44
N ASP A 14 -18.12 0.55 -3.20
CA ASP A 14 -17.55 1.25 -2.06
C ASP A 14 -16.08 0.85 -1.96
N GLU A 15 -15.19 1.67 -2.52
CA GLU A 15 -13.81 1.68 -2.04
C GLU A 15 -13.67 2.92 -1.18
N GLU A 16 -14.20 2.77 0.03
CA GLU A 16 -13.86 3.59 1.18
C GLU A 16 -12.33 3.52 1.37
N LEU A 17 -11.66 4.63 1.07
CA LEU A 17 -10.28 4.85 1.47
C LEU A 17 -10.27 4.81 3.00
N SER A 18 -10.01 3.62 3.52
CA SER A 18 -9.90 3.33 4.94
C SER A 18 -8.71 4.12 5.52
N GLU A 19 -9.02 5.32 5.98
CA GLU A 19 -8.18 6.11 6.86
C GLU A 19 -8.14 5.42 8.23
N ASP A 20 -7.37 4.33 8.35
CA ASP A 20 -7.02 3.70 9.63
C ASP A 20 -6.06 4.61 10.40
N LEU A 21 -6.63 5.67 10.96
CA LEU A 21 -6.02 6.50 11.98
C LEU A 21 -5.96 5.70 13.29
N GLY A 22 -4.88 4.92 13.42
CA GLY A 22 -4.26 4.66 14.72
C GLY A 22 -4.65 3.35 15.40
N PHE A 23 -3.60 2.57 15.67
CA PHE A 23 -3.54 1.47 16.65
C PHE A 23 -4.24 0.15 16.24
N GLY A 24 -3.58 -0.65 15.39
CA GLY A 24 -3.99 -2.05 15.24
C GLY A 24 -3.01 -2.99 14.54
N ASN A 25 -2.43 -2.60 13.41
CA ASN A 25 -1.75 -3.55 12.54
C ASN A 25 -0.28 -3.17 12.34
N PHE A 26 0.62 -3.75 13.15
CA PHE A 26 2.05 -3.62 12.90
C PHE A 26 2.43 -4.39 11.62
N GLY A 27 2.74 -3.65 10.56
CA GLY A 27 3.16 -4.18 9.27
C GLY A 27 2.04 -4.20 8.24
N CYS A 28 2.26 -4.91 7.14
CA CYS A 28 1.36 -4.98 6.00
C CYS A 28 1.17 -6.44 5.54
N SER A 29 0.31 -6.66 4.55
CA SER A 29 0.14 -7.95 3.86
C SER A 29 1.46 -8.53 3.32
N HIS A 30 2.42 -7.67 2.96
CA HIS A 30 3.72 -8.07 2.45
C HIS A 30 4.71 -8.49 3.54
N TYR A 31 4.75 -7.76 4.66
CA TYR A 31 5.67 -8.00 5.77
C TYR A 31 5.02 -7.72 7.12
N ARG A 32 5.13 -8.68 8.05
CA ARG A 32 4.78 -8.51 9.46
C ARG A 32 5.99 -8.03 10.26
N ARG A 33 6.24 -6.72 10.23
CA ARG A 33 7.32 -6.06 10.98
C ARG A 33 6.76 -4.81 11.66
N LYS A 34 7.38 -4.42 12.78
CA LYS A 34 6.92 -3.25 13.53
C LYS A 34 7.42 -1.94 12.91
N CYS A 35 8.51 -1.95 12.15
CA CYS A 35 9.07 -0.74 11.55
C CYS A 35 8.48 -0.37 10.17
N LYS A 36 8.33 0.94 9.95
CA LYS A 36 8.08 1.53 8.63
C LYS A 36 9.42 1.93 7.98
N ILE A 37 9.42 2.06 6.65
CA ILE A 37 10.56 2.57 5.88
C ILE A 37 10.25 3.96 5.36
N ARG A 38 11.26 4.82 5.32
CA ARG A 38 11.22 6.05 4.53
C ARG A 38 11.79 5.74 3.13
N ALA A 39 11.00 6.00 2.09
CA ALA A 39 11.41 5.74 0.72
C ALA A 39 12.42 6.81 0.26
N PRO A 40 13.63 6.45 -0.21
CA PRO A 40 14.64 7.43 -0.62
C PRO A 40 14.29 8.18 -1.92
N CYS A 41 13.30 7.70 -2.68
CA CYS A 41 12.87 8.28 -3.94
C CYS A 41 11.92 9.48 -3.79
N CYS A 42 11.13 9.52 -2.72
CA CYS A 42 10.09 10.54 -2.50
C CYS A 42 9.96 10.98 -1.04
N ASP A 43 10.82 10.48 -0.16
CA ASP A 43 10.88 10.78 1.28
C ASP A 43 9.61 10.43 2.10
N GLU A 44 8.63 9.77 1.49
CA GLU A 44 7.40 9.30 2.12
C GLU A 44 7.60 8.01 2.94
N VAL A 45 6.72 7.77 3.92
CA VAL A 45 6.83 6.65 4.87
C VAL A 45 5.79 5.57 4.56
N PHE A 46 6.26 4.33 4.40
CA PHE A 46 5.43 3.17 4.09
C PHE A 46 5.78 1.97 4.98
N ASP A 47 4.84 1.06 5.19
CA ASP A 47 5.10 -0.20 5.90
C ASP A 47 6.13 -1.07 5.18
N CYS A 48 6.18 -1.02 3.85
CA CYS A 48 7.21 -1.66 3.04
C CYS A 48 7.36 -1.11 1.62
N ARG A 49 8.38 -1.61 0.91
CA ARG A 49 8.62 -1.26 -0.50
C ARG A 49 7.49 -1.70 -1.43
N HIS A 50 6.80 -2.81 -1.12
CA HIS A 50 5.70 -3.29 -1.95
C HIS A 50 4.48 -2.37 -1.81
N CYS A 51 4.13 -1.99 -0.57
CA CYS A 51 3.10 -1.00 -0.31
C CYS A 51 3.38 0.33 -1.00
N HIS A 52 4.65 0.80 -0.98
CA HIS A 52 5.05 1.96 -1.77
C HIS A 52 4.75 1.76 -3.26
N ASN A 53 5.26 0.68 -3.85
CA ASN A 53 5.15 0.45 -5.30
C ASN A 53 3.71 0.26 -5.76
N GLU A 54 2.85 -0.40 -4.97
CA GLU A 54 1.43 -0.54 -5.30
C GLU A 54 0.72 0.80 -5.30
N LEU A 55 0.98 1.64 -4.29
CA LEU A 55 0.39 2.97 -4.21
C LEU A 55 0.90 3.87 -5.34
N LYS A 56 2.22 3.92 -5.58
CA LYS A 56 2.81 4.79 -6.60
C LYS A 56 2.58 4.33 -8.03
N ASN A 57 2.32 3.03 -8.27
CA ASN A 57 1.98 2.53 -9.60
C ASN A 57 0.46 2.34 -9.81
N SER A 58 -0.39 2.77 -8.88
CA SER A 58 -1.85 2.73 -9.06
C SER A 58 -2.28 3.57 -10.28
N LEU A 59 -3.41 3.20 -10.87
CA LEU A 59 -4.00 3.92 -12.00
C LEU A 59 -4.44 5.35 -11.62
N GLU A 60 -4.66 5.60 -10.32
CA GLU A 60 -5.06 6.90 -9.76
C GLU A 60 -3.88 7.86 -9.60
N VAL A 61 -2.64 7.37 -9.72
CA VAL A 61 -1.43 8.20 -9.66
C VAL A 61 -1.07 8.71 -11.05
N ASN A 62 -0.72 10.00 -11.12
CA ASN A 62 -0.22 10.64 -12.33
C ASN A 62 0.93 9.82 -12.92
N PRO A 63 0.97 9.62 -14.25
CA PRO A 63 2.01 8.81 -14.89
C PRO A 63 3.43 9.33 -14.62
N ASN A 64 3.61 10.63 -14.37
CA ASN A 64 4.90 11.23 -14.05
C ASN A 64 5.39 10.93 -12.62
N ASP A 65 4.47 10.62 -11.70
CA ASP A 65 4.79 10.35 -10.30
C ASP A 65 4.97 8.84 -10.03
N ARG A 66 4.83 7.99 -11.06
CA ARG A 66 4.98 6.53 -10.93
C ARG A 66 6.44 6.14 -10.81
N HIS A 67 6.77 5.42 -9.74
CA HIS A 67 8.12 4.94 -9.50
C HIS A 67 8.14 3.80 -8.47
N ASP A 68 9.25 3.07 -8.48
CA ASP A 68 9.52 1.98 -7.54
C ASP A 68 10.64 2.37 -6.56
N VAL A 69 10.58 1.83 -5.34
CA VAL A 69 11.66 2.00 -4.38
C VAL A 69 12.94 1.30 -4.91
N PRO A 70 14.06 2.03 -5.08
CA PRO A 70 15.32 1.45 -5.53
C PRO A 70 15.87 0.43 -4.51
N ARG A 71 15.96 -0.84 -4.90
CA ARG A 71 16.35 -1.96 -4.02
C ARG A 71 17.74 -1.79 -3.37
N HIS A 72 18.66 -1.16 -4.08
CA HIS A 72 20.07 -1.06 -3.67
C HIS A 72 20.38 0.20 -2.84
N GLU A 73 19.46 1.15 -2.80
CA GLU A 73 19.65 2.44 -2.12
C GLU A 73 18.92 2.50 -0.77
N LEU A 74 18.24 1.42 -0.39
CA LEU A 74 17.69 1.25 0.96
C LEU A 74 18.82 1.09 1.98
N LYS A 75 19.43 2.22 2.37
CA LYS A 75 20.11 2.33 3.66
C LYS A 75 19.05 2.06 4.73
N ARG A 76 19.41 1.35 5.82
CA ARG A 76 18.49 1.00 6.91
C ARG A 76 18.06 2.27 7.66
N ASN A 77 17.22 3.06 7.03
CA ASN A 77 16.51 4.18 7.63
C ASN A 77 15.12 3.65 8.00
N THR A 78 15.10 2.65 8.88
CA THR A 78 13.90 2.35 9.63
C THR A 78 13.58 3.60 10.42
N VAL A 79 12.36 4.12 10.25
CA VAL A 79 11.86 5.11 11.21
C VAL A 79 11.63 4.31 12.49
N GLU A 80 12.67 4.24 13.32
CA GLU A 80 12.57 3.69 14.66
C GLU A 80 11.41 4.41 15.33
N HIS A 81 10.51 3.61 15.90
CA HIS A 81 9.28 4.10 16.49
C HIS A 81 9.54 5.30 17.40
N PHE A 82 9.02 6.46 17.02
CA PHE A 82 8.73 7.53 17.98
C PHE A 82 7.56 7.05 18.86
N PHE A 83 7.84 6.17 19.82
CA PHE A 83 7.08 6.08 21.05
C PHE A 83 7.86 6.89 22.09
N SER A 84 7.40 8.11 22.38
CA SER A 84 7.64 8.77 23.66
C SER A 84 6.30 8.91 24.37
#